data_AF-A0A4U5V7Q6-F1
#
_entry.id   AF-A0A4U5V7Q6-F1
#
_cell.length_a   1.000
_cell.length_b   1.000
_cell.length_c   1.000
_cell.angle_alpha   90.00
_cell.angle_beta   90.00
_cell.angle_gamma   90.00
#
_symmetry.space_group_name_H-M   'P 1'
#
loop_
_entity.id
_entity.type
_entity.pdbx_description
1 polymer ?
#
loop_
_entity_poly.entity_id
_entity_poly.type
_entity_poly.pdbx_seq_one_letter_code
_entity_poly.pdbx_strand_id
1 'polypeptide(L)'
;MSLWKKRTDRFSELLFHVSSITNVKKLDKRRFSVYFRKKHYDFMAHSDEVHEGWVESLLASRGQPSPAPPELHGQITMKDTRSRAYVAVWGHDLWIYPNKESYQLGIASFSVPLNVATVKSIGKHSFTLITPYKSFNLSVDSSKDLSIWLDSLSSSIRSALSCSQVALRLWENPDNKVCGDCSAANPEWASVNLLLVICQACAGKSQ
;
A
#
# COMPACT_ATOMS: atom_id res chain seq x y z
N MET A 1 2.57 4.26 -10.91
CA MET A 1 3.88 3.76 -11.35
C MET A 1 4.82 3.76 -10.18
N SER A 2 5.55 2.67 -9.97
CA SER A 2 6.59 2.53 -8.95
C SER A 2 7.93 2.21 -9.59
N LEU A 3 9.00 2.67 -8.95
CA LEU A 3 10.38 2.45 -9.34
C LEU A 3 11.12 1.76 -8.20
N TRP A 4 11.88 0.73 -8.54
CA TRP A 4 12.75 0.03 -7.60
C TRP A 4 14.18 0.15 -8.07
N LYS A 5 15.09 0.40 -7.14
CA LYS A 5 16.53 0.46 -7.44
C LYS A 5 17.07 -0.91 -7.82
N LYS A 6 16.65 -1.95 -7.10
CA LYS A 6 16.91 -3.36 -7.42
C LYS A 6 15.61 -4.14 -7.42
N ARG A 7 15.52 -5.17 -8.28
CA ARG A 7 14.38 -6.09 -8.30
C ARG A 7 14.14 -6.82 -6.97
N THR A 8 15.18 -6.92 -6.14
CA THR A 8 15.12 -7.57 -4.82
C THR A 8 14.66 -6.63 -3.70
N ASP A 9 14.52 -5.34 -3.98
CA ASP A 9 14.14 -4.35 -2.96
C ASP A 9 12.68 -4.54 -2.56
N ARG A 10 12.42 -4.48 -1.26
CA ARG A 10 11.07 -4.68 -0.70
C ARG A 10 10.19 -3.44 -0.77
N PHE A 11 10.80 -2.27 -0.97
CA PHE A 11 10.13 -0.98 -1.08
C PHE A 11 10.60 -0.26 -2.33
N SER A 12 9.68 0.44 -3.01
CA SER A 12 10.04 1.32 -4.12
C SER A 12 10.85 2.52 -3.62
N GLU A 13 11.68 3.08 -4.49
CA GLU A 13 12.39 4.35 -4.24
C GLU A 13 11.54 5.57 -4.63
N LEU A 14 10.65 5.37 -5.61
CA LEU A 14 9.74 6.40 -6.10
C LEU A 14 8.42 5.75 -6.51
N LEU A 15 7.31 6.34 -6.08
CA LEU A 15 5.97 5.89 -6.42
C LEU A 15 5.11 7.11 -6.74
N PHE A 16 4.34 7.07 -7.83
CA PHE A 16 3.43 8.16 -8.15
C PHE A 16 2.20 7.71 -8.94
N HIS A 17 1.13 8.49 -8.83
CA HIS A 17 -0.03 8.34 -9.71
C HIS A 17 0.31 8.83 -11.12
N VAL A 18 -0.08 8.06 -12.13
CA VAL A 18 0.12 8.45 -13.53
C VAL A 18 -0.72 9.68 -13.90
N SER A 19 -1.86 9.87 -13.23
CA SER A 19 -2.69 11.08 -13.35
C SER A 19 -1.97 12.36 -12.88
N SER A 20 -0.90 12.23 -12.08
CA SER A 20 -0.09 13.37 -11.64
C SER A 20 0.93 13.84 -12.69
N ILE A 21 1.12 13.09 -13.77
CA ILE A 21 2.07 13.44 -14.84
C ILE A 21 1.51 14.63 -15.62
N THR A 22 2.22 15.75 -15.57
CA THR A 22 1.84 16.96 -16.33
C THR A 22 2.44 16.94 -17.74
N ASN A 23 3.66 16.42 -17.88
CA ASN A 23 4.33 16.29 -19.17
C ASN A 23 5.33 15.14 -19.18
N VAL A 24 5.62 14.62 -20.38
CA VAL A 24 6.72 13.66 -20.61
C VAL A 24 7.56 14.22 -21.74
N LYS A 25 8.85 14.40 -21.49
CA LYS A 25 9.80 14.92 -22.49
C LYS A 25 10.74 13.81 -22.92
N LYS A 26 10.67 13.44 -24.19
CA LYS A 26 11.66 12.58 -24.82
C LYS A 26 13.00 13.31 -24.93
N LEU A 27 14.09 12.67 -24.52
CA LEU A 27 15.46 13.19 -24.61
C LEU A 27 16.31 12.24 -25.48
N ASP A 28 17.55 12.66 -25.74
CA ASP A 28 18.54 11.88 -26.47
C ASP A 28 19.09 10.70 -25.62
N LYS A 29 19.79 9.78 -26.28
CA LYS A 29 20.53 8.67 -25.64
C LYS A 29 19.65 7.79 -24.74
N ARG A 30 18.44 7.43 -25.21
CA ARG A 30 17.44 6.62 -24.49
C ARG A 30 16.95 7.25 -23.17
N ARG A 31 17.06 8.57 -23.03
CA ARG A 31 16.61 9.28 -21.82
C ARG A 31 15.24 9.91 -22.01
N PHE A 32 14.50 10.09 -20.93
CA PHE A 32 13.26 10.85 -20.93
C PHE A 32 13.01 11.44 -19.53
N SER A 33 12.29 12.55 -19.48
CA SER A 33 11.91 13.20 -18.23
C SER A 33 10.40 13.13 -18.02
N VAL A 34 9.98 12.75 -16.82
CA VAL A 34 8.58 12.78 -16.40
C VAL A 34 8.39 13.97 -15.46
N TYR A 35 7.51 14.89 -15.85
CA TYR A 35 7.22 16.11 -15.11
C TYR A 35 5.94 15.98 -14.29
N PHE A 36 6.01 16.59 -13.13
CA PHE A 36 4.95 16.84 -12.17
C PHE A 36 5.03 18.34 -11.87
N ARG A 37 3.92 19.04 -11.63
CA ARG A 37 3.87 20.52 -11.45
C ARG A 37 5.21 21.22 -11.11
N LYS A 38 5.79 20.98 -9.93
CA LYS A 38 7.07 21.58 -9.48
C LYS A 38 8.27 20.61 -9.44
N LYS A 39 8.13 19.36 -9.89
CA LYS A 39 9.17 18.32 -9.80
C LYS A 39 9.29 17.54 -11.10
N HIS A 40 10.47 17.04 -11.43
CA HIS A 40 10.62 16.08 -12.51
C HIS A 40 11.62 15.01 -12.12
N TYR A 41 11.54 13.88 -12.82
CA TYR A 41 12.48 12.79 -12.68
C TYR A 41 12.97 12.38 -14.07
N ASP A 42 14.27 12.16 -14.16
CA ASP A 42 14.93 11.71 -15.38
C ASP A 42 15.14 10.20 -15.33
N PHE A 43 14.87 9.57 -16.46
CA PHE A 43 14.95 8.12 -16.63
C PHE A 43 15.81 7.80 -17.85
N MET A 44 16.40 6.61 -17.84
CA MET A 44 17.15 6.06 -18.97
C MET A 44 16.70 4.62 -19.22
N ALA A 45 16.27 4.34 -20.44
CA ALA A 45 15.94 2.99 -20.87
C ALA A 45 17.20 2.23 -21.33
N HIS A 46 17.14 0.90 -21.26
CA HIS A 46 18.27 0.04 -21.65
C HIS A 46 18.32 -0.26 -23.15
N SER A 47 17.23 -0.01 -23.90
CA SER A 47 17.18 -0.09 -25.36
C SER A 47 16.27 1.00 -25.93
N ASP A 48 16.36 1.24 -27.24
CA ASP A 48 15.53 2.24 -27.92
C ASP A 48 14.06 1.77 -27.99
N GLU A 49 13.79 0.48 -28.15
CA GLU A 49 12.42 -0.07 -28.18
C GLU A 49 11.72 0.15 -26.83
N VAL A 50 12.46 -0.08 -25.73
CA VAL A 50 11.94 0.14 -24.38
C VAL A 50 11.77 1.64 -24.12
N HIS A 51 12.66 2.48 -24.65
CA HIS A 51 12.54 3.93 -24.57
C HIS A 51 11.25 4.44 -25.21
N GLU A 52 10.98 4.05 -26.46
CA GLU A 52 9.75 4.41 -27.16
C GLU A 52 8.51 3.91 -26.41
N GLY A 53 8.50 2.62 -26.05
CA GLY A 53 7.35 2.01 -25.36
C GLY A 53 7.02 2.70 -24.03
N TRP A 54 8.03 3.11 -23.25
CA TRP A 54 7.80 3.89 -22.03
C TRP A 54 7.24 5.27 -22.31
N VAL A 55 7.82 6.00 -23.27
CA VAL A 55 7.37 7.37 -23.61
C VAL A 55 5.93 7.35 -24.13
N GLU A 56 5.62 6.45 -25.06
CA GLU A 56 4.26 6.27 -25.60
C GLU A 56 3.26 5.90 -24.50
N SER A 57 3.58 4.91 -23.66
CA SER A 57 2.68 4.47 -22.58
C SER A 57 2.43 5.59 -21.56
N LEU A 58 3.48 6.34 -21.19
CA LEU A 58 3.34 7.45 -20.24
C LEU A 58 2.54 8.59 -20.84
N LEU A 59 2.75 8.93 -22.12
CA LEU A 59 1.95 9.93 -22.82
C LEU A 59 0.48 9.52 -22.93
N ALA A 60 0.20 8.25 -23.24
CA ALA A 60 -1.16 7.71 -23.31
C ALA A 60 -1.87 7.71 -21.94
N SER A 61 -1.11 7.58 -20.84
CA SER A 61 -1.66 7.64 -19.49
C SER A 61 -1.96 9.08 -18.99
N ARG A 62 -1.55 10.12 -19.72
CA ARG A 62 -1.82 11.51 -19.34
C ARG A 62 -3.29 11.85 -19.48
N GLY A 63 -3.77 12.73 -18.61
CA GLY A 63 -5.17 13.17 -18.62
C GLY A 63 -6.15 12.16 -18.03
N GLN A 64 -5.68 10.99 -17.59
CA GLN A 64 -6.48 10.08 -16.78
C GLN A 64 -6.96 10.79 -15.52
N PRO A 65 -8.23 10.57 -15.11
CA PRO A 65 -8.77 11.22 -13.93
C PRO A 65 -7.95 10.81 -12.71
N SER A 66 -7.68 11.78 -11.83
CA SER A 66 -7.10 11.46 -10.53
C SER A 66 -8.07 10.55 -9.75
N PRO A 67 -7.55 9.52 -9.07
CA PRO A 67 -8.40 8.69 -8.24
C PRO A 67 -9.06 9.54 -7.15
N ALA A 68 -10.28 9.15 -6.77
CA ALA A 68 -11.02 9.84 -5.73
C ALA A 68 -10.18 9.91 -4.44
N PRO A 69 -10.22 11.01 -3.68
CA PRO A 69 -9.45 11.13 -2.45
C PRO A 69 -9.70 9.92 -1.53
N PRO A 70 -8.63 9.35 -0.95
CA PRO A 70 -8.74 8.18 -0.10
C PRO A 70 -9.44 8.57 1.20
N GLU A 71 -10.25 7.68 1.77
CA GLU A 71 -10.98 7.96 3.01
C GLU A 71 -10.04 8.12 4.21
N LEU A 72 -9.00 7.28 4.28
CA LEU A 72 -7.99 7.35 5.32
C LEU A 72 -6.70 7.97 4.77
N HIS A 73 -6.43 9.20 5.20
CA HIS A 73 -5.17 9.87 4.96
C HIS A 73 -4.88 10.90 6.06
N GLY A 74 -3.60 11.24 6.23
CA GLY A 74 -3.23 12.20 7.26
C GLY A 74 -1.75 12.29 7.51
N GLN A 75 -1.41 13.21 8.40
CA GLN A 75 -0.05 13.37 8.87
C GLN A 75 0.23 12.38 10.00
N ILE A 76 1.39 11.73 9.95
CA ILE A 76 1.86 10.81 10.99
C ILE A 76 3.32 11.09 11.33
N THR A 77 3.75 10.65 12.51
CA THR A 77 5.16 10.66 12.89
C THR A 77 5.73 9.25 12.85
N MET A 78 6.79 9.06 12.07
CA MET A 78 7.57 7.83 12.01
C MET A 78 8.52 7.81 13.22
N LYS A 79 8.35 6.88 14.16
CA LYS A 79 9.15 6.87 15.39
C LYS A 79 10.62 6.54 15.15
N ASP A 80 10.90 5.64 14.21
CA ASP A 80 12.26 5.15 13.96
C ASP A 80 13.18 6.27 13.44
N THR A 81 12.65 7.15 12.57
CA THR A 81 13.37 8.30 12.01
C THR A 81 13.07 9.61 12.75
N ARG A 82 12.11 9.60 13.69
CA ARG A 82 11.54 10.78 14.35
C ARG A 82 11.10 11.88 13.38
N SER A 83 10.72 11.50 12.15
CA SER A 83 10.32 12.42 11.10
C SER A 83 8.81 12.40 10.89
N ARG A 84 8.24 13.54 10.50
CA ARG A 84 6.85 13.61 10.05
C ARG A 84 6.77 13.11 8.61
N ALA A 85 5.69 12.39 8.30
CA ALA A 85 5.33 11.94 6.98
C ALA A 85 3.85 12.23 6.72
N TYR A 86 3.43 12.14 5.46
CA TYR A 86 2.02 12.11 5.11
C TYR A 86 1.69 10.73 4.57
N VAL A 87 0.53 10.17 4.90
CA VAL A 87 0.13 8.83 4.50
C VAL A 87 -1.29 8.81 3.98
N ALA A 88 -1.57 7.86 3.10
CA ALA A 88 -2.90 7.65 2.53
C ALA A 88 -3.10 6.19 2.13
N VAL A 89 -4.30 5.65 2.33
CA VAL A 89 -4.66 4.30 1.89
C VAL A 89 -5.27 4.34 0.49
N TRP A 90 -4.57 3.78 -0.49
CA TRP A 90 -5.03 3.66 -1.86
C TRP A 90 -5.34 2.21 -2.18
N GLY A 91 -6.62 1.86 -2.31
CA GLY A 91 -7.04 0.46 -2.46
C GLY A 91 -6.56 -0.38 -1.28
N HIS A 92 -5.68 -1.34 -1.53
CA HIS A 92 -5.10 -2.22 -0.51
C HIS A 92 -3.63 -1.89 -0.17
N ASP A 93 -3.16 -0.69 -0.52
CA ASP A 93 -1.81 -0.22 -0.23
C ASP A 93 -1.83 1.04 0.65
N LEU A 94 -1.03 1.06 1.70
CA LEU A 94 -0.74 2.29 2.45
C LEU A 94 0.46 3.01 1.80
N TRP A 95 0.23 4.18 1.22
CA TRP A 95 1.29 4.99 0.61
C TRP A 95 1.90 5.96 1.63
N ILE A 96 3.23 6.03 1.65
CA ILE A 96 4.01 6.91 2.52
C ILE A 96 4.65 8.01 1.68
N TYR A 97 4.26 9.24 1.95
CA TYR A 97 4.76 10.45 1.32
C TYR A 97 5.72 11.19 2.26
N PRO A 98 6.80 11.82 1.75
CA PRO A 98 7.69 12.62 2.58
C PRO A 98 6.98 13.74 3.35
N ASN A 99 5.95 14.34 2.75
CA ASN A 99 5.20 15.45 3.30
C ASN A 99 3.87 15.66 2.53
N LYS A 100 3.05 16.60 3.03
CA LYS A 100 1.74 16.95 2.43
C LYS A 100 1.86 17.52 1.00
N GLU A 101 2.92 18.25 0.67
CA GLU A 101 3.14 18.74 -0.69
C GLU A 101 3.38 17.59 -1.67
N SER A 102 4.15 16.58 -1.26
CA SER A 102 4.41 15.39 -2.09
C SER A 102 3.13 14.56 -2.27
N TYR A 103 2.27 14.48 -1.24
CA TYR A 103 0.91 13.94 -1.37
C TYR A 103 0.05 14.70 -2.39
N GLN A 104 0.05 16.03 -2.35
CA GLN A 104 -0.68 16.86 -3.32
C GLN A 104 -0.15 16.74 -4.75
N LEU A 105 1.15 16.45 -4.90
CA LEU A 105 1.75 16.10 -6.18
C LEU A 105 1.48 14.65 -6.60
N GLY A 106 0.97 13.80 -5.69
CA GLY A 106 0.77 12.38 -5.92
C GLY A 106 2.07 11.58 -6.03
N ILE A 107 3.14 12.02 -5.36
CA ILE A 107 4.48 11.41 -5.37
C ILE A 107 4.84 10.90 -3.97
N ALA A 108 4.78 9.59 -3.79
CA ALA A 108 5.15 8.89 -2.57
C ALA A 108 6.60 8.39 -2.60
N SER A 109 7.17 8.15 -1.42
CA SER A 109 8.45 7.45 -1.27
C SER A 109 8.25 5.96 -1.54
N PHE A 110 7.29 5.34 -0.86
CA PHE A 110 7.00 3.91 -0.99
C PHE A 110 5.56 3.58 -0.58
N SER A 111 5.10 2.37 -0.92
CA SER A 111 3.87 1.81 -0.39
C SER A 111 4.13 0.58 0.48
N VAL A 112 3.18 0.28 1.35
CA VAL A 112 3.13 -0.93 2.18
C VAL A 112 1.86 -1.70 1.81
N PRO A 113 1.98 -2.92 1.26
CA PRO A 113 0.82 -3.72 0.91
C PRO A 113 0.13 -4.25 2.17
N LEU A 114 -1.17 -3.99 2.29
CA LEU A 114 -1.95 -4.29 3.50
C LEU A 114 -2.38 -5.76 3.58
N ASN A 115 -2.37 -6.50 2.46
CA ASN A 115 -2.66 -7.93 2.42
C ASN A 115 -1.62 -8.81 3.15
N VAL A 116 -0.49 -8.24 3.57
CA VAL A 116 0.53 -8.92 4.39
C VAL A 116 0.79 -8.17 5.69
N ALA A 117 -0.02 -7.16 6.01
CA ALA A 117 0.19 -6.31 7.16
C ALA A 117 -0.69 -6.72 8.35
N THR A 118 -0.22 -6.40 9.55
CA THR A 118 -1.02 -6.45 10.79
C THR A 118 -0.84 -5.14 11.52
N VAL A 119 -1.92 -4.57 12.04
CA VAL A 119 -1.88 -3.32 12.81
C VAL A 119 -2.12 -3.61 14.29
N LYS A 120 -1.32 -3.01 15.18
CA LYS A 120 -1.47 -3.15 16.64
C LYS A 120 -1.27 -1.81 17.33
N SER A 121 -2.09 -1.53 18.35
CA SER A 121 -1.86 -0.40 19.26
C SER A 121 -0.61 -0.66 20.11
N ILE A 122 0.22 0.36 20.34
CA ILE A 122 1.43 0.27 21.18
C ILE A 122 1.50 1.36 22.24
N GLY A 123 0.50 2.24 22.34
CA GLY A 123 0.46 3.34 23.29
C GLY A 123 -0.71 4.29 23.07
N LYS A 124 -0.79 5.36 23.86
CA LYS A 124 -1.95 6.28 23.90
C LYS A 124 -2.30 6.92 22.54
N HIS A 125 -1.30 7.19 21.71
CA HIS A 125 -1.43 7.83 20.40
C HIS A 125 -0.48 7.19 19.37
N SER A 126 -0.21 5.89 19.52
CA SER A 126 0.78 5.19 18.69
C SER A 126 0.33 3.78 18.35
N PHE A 127 0.66 3.36 17.13
CA PHE A 127 0.43 2.01 16.64
C PHE A 127 1.66 1.52 15.88
N THR A 128 1.74 0.22 15.67
CA THR A 128 2.74 -0.40 14.80
C THR A 128 2.04 -1.12 13.65
N LEU A 129 2.54 -0.91 12.44
CA LEU A 129 2.14 -1.66 11.25
C LEU A 129 3.24 -2.68 10.94
N ILE A 130 2.95 -3.95 11.17
CA ILE A 130 3.89 -5.06 11.05
C ILE A 130 3.72 -5.71 9.69
N THR A 131 4.80 -5.93 8.97
CA THR A 131 4.87 -6.75 7.75
C THR A 131 5.95 -7.83 7.92
N PRO A 132 5.99 -8.89 7.09
CA PRO A 132 7.03 -9.92 7.17
C PRO A 132 8.46 -9.39 7.04
N TYR A 133 8.63 -8.18 6.48
CA TYR A 133 9.93 -7.62 6.15
C TYR A 133 10.32 -6.43 7.04
N LYS A 134 9.34 -5.71 7.60
CA LYS A 134 9.56 -4.51 8.40
C LYS A 134 8.35 -4.17 9.27
N SER A 135 8.61 -3.70 10.49
CA SER A 135 7.61 -3.05 11.33
C SER A 135 7.76 -1.53 11.26
N PHE A 136 6.66 -0.82 11.14
CA PHE A 136 6.60 0.65 11.10
C PHE A 136 5.95 1.15 12.38
N ASN A 137 6.73 1.80 13.24
CA ASN A 137 6.24 2.39 14.48
C ASN A 137 5.76 3.81 14.23
N LEU A 138 4.46 4.05 14.39
CA LEU A 138 3.79 5.29 13.98
C LEU A 138 3.12 5.97 15.18
N SER A 139 3.10 7.30 15.16
CA SER A 139 2.35 8.14 16.09
C SER A 139 1.42 9.09 15.35
N VAL A 140 0.28 9.36 15.96
CA VAL A 140 -0.74 10.31 15.53
C VAL A 140 -0.97 11.38 16.60
N ASP A 141 -1.71 12.42 16.28
CA ASP A 141 -1.80 13.62 17.13
C ASP A 141 -2.71 13.41 18.36
N SER A 142 -3.67 12.47 18.30
CA SER A 142 -4.59 12.21 19.41
C SER A 142 -4.99 10.74 19.54
N SER A 143 -5.58 10.37 20.69
CA SER A 143 -6.17 9.05 20.90
C SER A 143 -7.42 8.81 20.03
N LYS A 144 -8.14 9.88 19.67
CA LYS A 144 -9.25 9.81 18.72
C LYS A 144 -8.74 9.43 17.33
N ASP A 145 -7.67 10.08 16.87
CA ASP A 145 -7.03 9.74 15.60
C ASP A 145 -6.51 8.30 15.63
N LEU A 146 -5.95 7.86 16.77
CA LEU A 146 -5.48 6.49 16.91
C LEU A 146 -6.59 5.47 16.65
N SER A 147 -7.79 5.67 17.23
CA SER A 147 -8.93 4.78 16.97
C SER A 147 -9.28 4.75 15.49
N ILE A 148 -9.44 5.92 14.86
CA ILE A 148 -9.78 6.05 13.44
C ILE A 148 -8.75 5.30 12.57
N TRP A 149 -7.47 5.50 12.84
CA TRP A 149 -6.38 4.83 12.11
C TRP A 149 -6.40 3.32 12.31
N LEU A 150 -6.55 2.83 13.55
CA LEU A 150 -6.61 1.40 13.84
C LEU A 150 -7.82 0.73 13.19
N ASP A 151 -9.00 1.32 13.31
CA ASP A 151 -10.25 0.77 12.78
C ASP A 151 -10.21 0.72 11.25
N SER A 152 -9.79 1.82 10.62
CA SER A 152 -9.72 1.92 9.15
C SER A 152 -8.64 1.01 8.56
N LEU A 153 -7.45 0.94 9.17
CA LEU A 153 -6.40 0.01 8.73
C LEU A 153 -6.81 -1.45 8.94
N SER A 154 -7.44 -1.78 10.07
CA SER A 154 -7.93 -3.15 10.33
C SER A 154 -9.01 -3.55 9.33
N SER A 155 -9.91 -2.63 8.96
CA SER A 155 -10.90 -2.84 7.90
C SER A 155 -10.22 -3.06 6.54
N SER A 156 -9.26 -2.20 6.18
CA SER A 156 -8.54 -2.27 4.91
C SER A 156 -7.71 -3.55 4.77
N ILE A 157 -7.04 -3.99 5.84
CA ILE A 157 -6.29 -5.26 5.90
C ILE A 157 -7.23 -6.44 5.68
N ARG A 158 -8.37 -6.48 6.39
CA ARG A 158 -9.37 -7.55 6.20
C ARG A 158 -9.89 -7.59 4.77
N SER A 159 -10.25 -6.43 4.21
CA SER A 159 -10.66 -6.32 2.80
C SER A 159 -9.58 -6.85 1.85
N ALA A 160 -8.32 -6.49 2.06
CA ALA A 160 -7.20 -6.93 1.24
C ALA A 160 -6.98 -8.45 1.30
N LEU A 161 -7.15 -9.06 2.46
CA LEU A 161 -7.06 -10.51 2.65
C LEU A 161 -8.21 -11.25 1.96
N SER A 162 -9.44 -10.73 2.10
CA SER A 162 -10.65 -11.29 1.49
C SER A 162 -10.70 -11.20 -0.03
N CYS A 163 -9.99 -10.24 -0.63
CA CYS A 163 -9.88 -10.10 -2.08
C CYS A 163 -8.69 -10.86 -2.69
N SER A 164 -7.95 -11.64 -1.90
CA SER A 164 -6.82 -12.40 -2.43
C SER A 164 -7.31 -13.58 -3.28
N GLN A 165 -6.61 -13.87 -4.39
CA GLN A 165 -6.90 -15.03 -5.23
C GLN A 165 -6.87 -16.36 -4.45
N VAL A 166 -6.06 -16.40 -3.38
CA VAL A 166 -5.99 -17.52 -2.43
C VAL A 166 -7.31 -17.66 -1.67
N ALA A 167 -7.87 -16.57 -1.13
CA ALA A 167 -9.16 -16.59 -0.44
C ALA A 167 -10.29 -17.08 -1.36
N LEU A 168 -10.34 -16.60 -2.60
CA LEU A 168 -11.33 -17.04 -3.59
C LEU A 168 -11.27 -18.55 -3.83
N ARG A 169 -10.06 -19.12 -4.01
CA ARG A 169 -9.87 -20.57 -4.18
C ARG A 169 -10.18 -21.36 -2.93
N LEU A 170 -9.85 -20.83 -1.75
CA LEU A 170 -10.21 -21.48 -0.49
C LEU A 170 -11.73 -21.61 -0.35
N TRP A 171 -12.49 -20.57 -0.73
CA TRP A 171 -13.96 -20.58 -0.64
C TRP A 171 -14.68 -21.38 -1.73
N GLU A 172 -13.97 -21.87 -2.76
CA GLU A 172 -14.52 -22.83 -3.73
C GLU A 172 -14.81 -24.19 -3.07
N ASN A 173 -14.04 -24.56 -2.05
CA ASN A 173 -14.29 -25.79 -1.30
C ASN A 173 -15.44 -25.59 -0.30
N PRO A 174 -16.54 -26.38 -0.38
CA PRO A 174 -17.64 -26.33 0.58
C PRO A 174 -17.21 -26.52 2.03
N ASP A 175 -16.17 -27.32 2.29
CA ASP A 175 -15.68 -27.60 3.65
C ASP A 175 -15.05 -26.36 4.31
N ASN A 176 -14.61 -25.38 3.52
CA ASN A 176 -14.03 -24.13 3.99
C ASN A 176 -15.11 -23.05 4.28
N LYS A 177 -16.40 -23.38 4.11
CA LYS A 177 -17.52 -22.45 4.37
C LYS A 177 -17.85 -22.34 5.87
N VAL A 178 -17.25 -23.17 6.72
CA VAL A 178 -17.48 -23.19 8.16
C VAL A 178 -16.15 -23.17 8.91
N CYS A 179 -16.13 -22.50 10.06
CA CYS A 179 -14.98 -22.47 10.96
C CYS A 179 -14.70 -23.88 11.49
N GLY A 180 -13.46 -24.36 11.35
CA GLY A 180 -13.11 -25.69 11.84
C GLY A 180 -13.15 -25.85 13.37
N ASP A 181 -13.15 -24.75 14.14
CA ASP A 181 -13.23 -24.80 15.60
C ASP A 181 -14.65 -24.68 16.15
N CYS A 182 -15.46 -23.76 15.60
CA CYS A 182 -16.78 -23.42 16.17
C CYS A 182 -17.95 -23.54 15.18
N SER A 183 -17.68 -24.01 13.96
CA SER A 183 -18.69 -24.17 12.89
C SER A 183 -19.38 -22.87 12.45
N ALA A 184 -18.90 -21.69 12.88
CA ALA A 184 -19.40 -20.41 12.40
C ALA A 184 -19.24 -20.31 10.88
N ALA A 185 -20.27 -19.83 10.19
CA ALA A 185 -20.26 -19.70 8.74
C ALA A 185 -19.26 -18.63 8.25
N ASN A 186 -18.78 -18.82 7.01
CA ASN A 186 -17.90 -17.90 6.27
C ASN A 186 -16.70 -17.40 7.10
N PRO A 187 -15.83 -18.30 7.58
CA PRO A 187 -14.64 -17.91 8.32
C PRO A 187 -13.71 -17.02 7.48
N GLU A 188 -13.15 -15.98 8.12
CA GLU A 188 -12.30 -14.97 7.46
C GLU A 188 -10.80 -15.28 7.51
N TRP A 189 -10.37 -16.28 8.30
CA TRP A 189 -8.95 -16.59 8.52
C TRP A 189 -8.61 -18.00 8.09
N ALA A 190 -7.45 -18.20 7.47
CA ALA A 190 -6.94 -19.52 7.13
C ALA A 190 -5.52 -19.70 7.68
N SER A 191 -5.27 -20.86 8.30
CA SER A 191 -3.93 -21.28 8.69
C SER A 191 -3.37 -22.19 7.62
N VAL A 192 -2.31 -21.74 6.94
CA VAL A 192 -1.59 -22.55 5.95
C VAL A 192 -0.95 -23.77 6.60
N ASN A 193 -0.43 -23.63 7.82
CA ASN A 193 0.28 -24.72 8.52
C ASN A 193 -0.68 -25.81 8.99
N LEU A 194 -1.89 -25.43 9.41
CA LEU A 194 -2.90 -26.37 9.90
C LEU A 194 -3.87 -26.83 8.80
N LEU A 195 -3.75 -26.26 7.59
CA LEU A 195 -4.63 -26.52 6.44
C LEU A 195 -6.13 -26.36 6.80
N LEU A 196 -6.45 -25.35 7.62
CA LEU A 196 -7.79 -25.16 8.17
C LEU A 196 -8.21 -23.69 8.17
N VAL A 197 -9.52 -23.45 7.98
CA VAL A 197 -10.14 -22.12 7.97
C VAL A 197 -10.91 -21.89 9.27
N ILE A 198 -10.64 -20.79 9.96
CA ILE A 198 -11.22 -20.42 11.27
C ILE A 198 -11.80 -19.01 11.26
N CYS A 199 -12.79 -18.76 12.12
CA CYS A 199 -13.31 -17.41 12.30
C CYS A 199 -12.33 -16.56 13.12
N GLN A 200 -12.45 -15.23 12.99
CA GLN A 200 -11.62 -14.26 13.71
C GLN A 200 -11.62 -14.49 15.23
N ALA A 201 -12.77 -14.89 15.80
CA ALA A 201 -12.88 -15.16 17.23
C ALA A 201 -12.05 -16.38 17.68
N CYS A 202 -11.94 -17.41 16.84
CA CYS A 202 -11.13 -18.59 17.14
C CYS A 202 -9.64 -18.34 16.87
N ALA A 203 -9.32 -17.57 15.82
CA ALA A 203 -7.95 -17.14 15.54
C ALA A 203 -7.36 -16.31 16.68
N GLY A 204 -8.14 -15.39 17.25
CA GLY A 204 -7.72 -14.52 18.35
C GLY A 204 -7.56 -15.22 19.70
N LYS A 205 -8.05 -16.45 19.86
CA LYS A 205 -7.86 -17.26 21.09
C LYS A 205 -6.55 -18.04 21.10
N SER A 206 -5.87 -18.15 19.96
CA SER A 206 -4.66 -18.94 19.78
C SER A 206 -3.37 -18.14 20.00
N GLN A 207 -3.43 -17.06 20.79
CA GLN A 207 -2.33 -16.12 21.02
C GLN A 207 -1.90 -16.06 22.48
#